data_AF-A0A5A7Z5U6-F1
#
_entry.id   AF-A0A5A7Z5U6-F1
#
_cell.length_a   1.000
_cell.length_b   1.000
_cell.length_c   1.000
_cell.angle_alpha   90.00
_cell.angle_beta   90.00
_cell.angle_gamma   90.00
#
_symmetry.space_group_name_H-M   'P 1'
#
loop_
_entity.id
_entity.type
_entity.pdbx_description
1 polymer ?
#
loop_
_entity_poly.entity_id
_entity_poly.type
_entity_poly.pdbx_seq_one_letter_code
_entity_poly.pdbx_strand_id
1 'polypeptide(L)'
;MPRIALLVFGIYSVAVGVFMLAAPGVFFDTLGAFGARNDHYIFDNASFELPLGLLMLAAGLVFATGVLAIALRISVSDEKVGVR
;
A
#
# COMPACT_ATOMS: atom_id res chain seq x y z
N MET A 1 -11.28 5.97 -8.86
CA MET A 1 -9.91 6.53 -9.00
C MET A 1 -9.02 6.32 -7.76
N PRO A 2 -9.39 6.69 -6.51
CA PRO A 2 -8.44 6.65 -5.38
C PRO A 2 -7.98 5.24 -4.99
N ARG A 3 -8.85 4.22 -5.07
CA ARG A 3 -8.49 2.84 -4.68
C ARG A 3 -7.38 2.22 -5.53
N ILE A 4 -7.43 2.42 -6.85
CA ILE A 4 -6.41 1.86 -7.76
C ILE A 4 -5.08 2.54 -7.49
N ALA A 5 -5.07 3.86 -7.31
CA ALA A 5 -3.87 4.59 -6.93
C ALA A 5 -3.28 4.07 -5.61
N LEU A 6 -4.08 3.91 -4.56
CA LEU A 6 -3.62 3.36 -3.28
C LEU A 6 -3.01 1.95 -3.41
N LEU A 7 -3.60 1.10 -4.25
CA LEU A 7 -3.04 -0.23 -4.51
C LEU A 7 -1.72 -0.17 -5.28
N VAL A 8 -1.66 0.60 -6.37
CA VAL A 8 -0.47 0.68 -7.22
C VAL A 8 0.69 1.32 -6.45
N PHE A 9 0.48 2.48 -5.84
CA PHE A 9 1.50 3.16 -5.04
C PHE A 9 1.85 2.36 -3.78
N GLY A 10 0.86 1.73 -3.13
CA GLY A 10 1.10 0.87 -1.99
C GLY A 10 2.00 -0.32 -2.31
N ILE A 11 1.70 -1.07 -3.39
CA ILE A 11 2.54 -2.19 -3.85
C ILE A 11 3.93 -1.70 -4.24
N TYR A 12 4.02 -0.59 -4.98
CA TYR A 12 5.29 -0.01 -5.40
C TYR A 12 6.18 0.36 -4.20
N SER A 13 5.66 1.14 -3.25
CA SER A 13 6.41 1.57 -2.07
C SER A 13 6.83 0.39 -1.17
N VAL A 14 5.96 -0.61 -1.00
CA VAL A 14 6.35 -1.85 -0.29
C VAL A 14 7.47 -2.58 -1.01
N ALA A 15 7.36 -2.76 -2.32
CA ALA A 15 8.38 -3.46 -3.11
C ALA A 15 9.74 -2.74 -3.04
N VAL A 16 9.74 -1.42 -3.18
CA VAL A 16 10.95 -0.58 -3.07
C VAL A 16 11.54 -0.63 -1.67
N GLY A 17 10.73 -0.45 -0.62
CA GLY A 17 11.19 -0.52 0.76
C GLY A 17 11.76 -1.91 1.12
N VAL A 18 11.10 -2.99 0.70
CA VAL A 18 11.63 -4.36 0.87
C VAL A 18 12.94 -4.54 0.11
N PHE A 19 13.05 -4.02 -1.13
CA PHE A 19 14.27 -4.13 -1.91
C PHE A 19 15.46 -3.43 -1.24
N MET A 20 15.25 -2.21 -0.72
CA MET A 20 16.26 -1.47 0.04
C MET A 20 16.73 -2.23 1.29
N LEU A 21 15.82 -2.91 2.02
CA LEU A 21 16.17 -3.67 3.22
C LEU A 21 16.87 -5.01 2.90
N ALA A 22 16.36 -5.74 1.90
CA ALA A 22 16.82 -7.09 1.60
C ALA A 22 18.13 -7.10 0.79
N ALA A 23 18.34 -6.10 -0.07
CA ALA A 23 19.49 -6.02 -0.96
C ALA A 23 19.96 -4.57 -1.18
N PRO A 24 20.41 -3.85 -0.13
CA PRO A 24 20.78 -2.44 -0.21
C PRO A 24 21.89 -2.14 -1.23
N GLY A 25 22.86 -3.05 -1.38
CA GLY A 25 23.92 -2.92 -2.38
C GLY A 25 23.38 -2.99 -3.81
N VAL A 26 22.53 -3.97 -4.11
CA VAL A 26 21.91 -4.10 -5.44
C VAL A 26 20.97 -2.93 -5.70
N PHE A 27 20.21 -2.48 -4.70
CA PHE A 27 19.40 -1.27 -4.81
C PHE A 27 20.24 -0.06 -5.19
N PHE A 28 21.37 0.15 -4.52
CA PHE A 28 22.29 1.23 -4.85
C PHE A 28 22.80 1.11 -6.29
N ASP A 29 23.28 -0.06 -6.69
CA ASP A 29 23.86 -0.26 -8.03
C ASP A 29 22.83 -0.11 -9.17
N THR A 30 21.55 -0.32 -8.89
CA THR A 30 20.48 -0.36 -9.92
C THR A 30 19.63 0.91 -9.97
N LEU A 31 19.23 1.44 -8.82
CA LEU A 31 18.25 2.53 -8.70
C LEU A 31 18.79 3.72 -7.88
N GLY A 32 19.65 3.44 -6.90
CA GLY A 32 20.02 4.36 -5.83
C GLY A 32 21.43 4.95 -5.92
N ALA A 33 22.10 4.88 -7.08
CA ALA A 33 23.49 5.29 -7.29
C ALA A 33 23.68 6.83 -7.27
N PHE A 34 23.13 7.49 -6.27
CA PHE A 34 23.21 8.94 -6.07
C PHE A 34 24.51 9.27 -5.31
N GLY A 35 25.60 9.47 -6.05
CA GLY A 35 26.89 9.80 -5.46
C GLY A 35 27.56 8.60 -4.78
N ALA A 36 28.22 8.83 -3.64
CA ALA A 36 28.86 7.76 -2.89
C ALA A 36 27.83 6.95 -2.08
N ARG A 37 28.04 5.63 -1.98
CA ARG A 37 27.13 4.74 -1.25
C ARG A 37 27.01 5.14 0.21
N ASN A 38 25.78 5.37 0.66
CA ASN A 38 25.44 5.67 2.05
C ASN A 38 24.31 4.75 2.52
N ASP A 39 24.68 3.71 3.26
CA ASP A 39 23.70 2.72 3.75
C ASP A 39 22.72 3.33 4.75
N HIS A 40 23.11 4.34 5.52
CA HIS A 40 22.20 5.01 6.46
C HIS A 40 21.05 5.70 5.71
N TYR A 41 21.37 6.42 4.62
CA TYR A 41 20.35 7.02 3.74
C TYR A 41 19.40 5.96 3.14
N ILE A 42 19.95 4.83 2.68
CA ILE A 42 19.15 3.74 2.10
C ILE A 42 18.18 3.19 3.16
N PHE A 43 18.66 2.96 4.40
CA PHE A 43 17.82 2.45 5.48
C PHE A 43 16.79 3.48 5.97
N ASP A 44 17.16 4.77 6.04
CA ASP A 44 16.22 5.84 6.35
C ASP A 44 15.07 5.88 5.34
N ASN A 45 15.40 5.84 4.04
CA ASN A 45 14.40 5.83 2.98
C ASN A 45 13.54 4.56 3.01
N ALA A 46 14.15 3.40 3.29
CA ALA A 46 13.42 2.15 3.46
C ALA A 46 12.43 2.20 4.63
N SER A 47 12.84 2.80 5.76
CA SER A 47 12.01 2.99 6.95
C SER A 47 10.84 3.94 6.74
N PHE A 48 10.89 4.76 5.67
CA PHE A 48 9.78 5.60 5.24
C PHE A 48 8.87 4.90 4.21
N GLU A 49 9.45 4.38 3.12
CA GLU A 49 8.71 3.80 1.99
C GLU A 49 7.93 2.54 2.39
N LEU A 50 8.53 1.65 3.18
CA LEU A 50 7.88 0.39 3.53
C LEU A 50 6.62 0.62 4.39
N PRO A 51 6.66 1.37 5.51
CA PRO A 51 5.45 1.69 6.26
C PRO A 51 4.42 2.49 5.46
N LEU A 52 4.87 3.45 4.65
CA LEU A 52 3.98 4.24 3.81
C LEU A 52 3.18 3.34 2.85
N GLY A 53 3.85 2.43 2.15
CA GLY A 53 3.20 1.50 1.22
C GLY A 53 2.20 0.59 1.93
N LEU A 54 2.56 0.04 3.10
CA LEU A 54 1.66 -0.78 3.91
C LEU A 54 0.42 -0.01 4.37
N LEU A 55 0.58 1.26 4.77
CA LEU A 55 -0.54 2.13 5.15
C LEU A 55 -1.47 2.42 3.97
N MET A 56 -0.94 2.66 2.76
CA MET A 56 -1.76 2.85 1.56
C MET A 56 -2.57 1.59 1.21
N LEU A 57 -1.95 0.39 1.32
CA LEU A 57 -2.65 -0.88 1.11
C LEU A 57 -3.75 -1.11 2.15
N ALA A 58 -3.45 -0.85 3.43
CA ALA A 58 -4.43 -0.93 4.50
C ALA A 58 -5.60 0.04 4.26
N ALA A 59 -5.32 1.29 3.86
CA ALA A 59 -6.35 2.27 3.53
C ALA A 59 -7.25 1.81 2.37
N GLY A 60 -6.65 1.24 1.31
CA GLY A 60 -7.40 0.67 0.19
C GLY A 60 -8.29 -0.50 0.59
N LEU A 61 -7.84 -1.33 1.53
CA LEU A 61 -8.61 -2.46 2.08
C LEU A 61 -9.77 -1.98 2.96
N VAL A 62 -9.52 -1.06 3.89
CA VAL A 62 -10.55 -0.49 4.78
C VAL A 62 -11.66 0.17 3.97
N PHE A 63 -11.30 0.94 2.95
CA PHE A 63 -12.28 1.56 2.05
C PHE A 63 -13.15 0.51 1.34
N ALA A 64 -12.54 -0.56 0.82
CA ALA A 64 -13.28 -1.62 0.13
C ALA A 64 -14.25 -2.36 1.08
N THR A 65 -13.80 -2.68 2.29
CA THR A 65 -14.63 -3.32 3.32
C THR A 65 -15.81 -2.43 3.72
N GLY A 66 -15.59 -1.13 3.90
CA GLY A 66 -16.65 -0.17 4.22
C GLY A 66 -17.74 -0.11 3.14
N VAL A 67 -17.34 -0.05 1.86
CA VAL A 67 -18.30 -0.07 0.74
C VAL A 67 -19.09 -1.38 0.71
N LEU A 68 -18.43 -2.53 0.89
CA LEU A 68 -19.10 -3.83 0.87
C LEU A 68 -20.09 -3.96 2.03
N ALA A 69 -19.73 -3.50 3.23
CA ALA A 69 -20.62 -3.54 4.40
C ALA A 69 -21.88 -2.69 4.19
N ILE A 70 -21.75 -1.51 3.56
CA ILE A 70 -22.90 -0.66 3.21
C ILE A 70 -23.79 -1.36 2.18
N ALA A 71 -23.20 -1.91 1.10
CA ALA A 71 -23.94 -2.62 0.07
C ALA A 71 -24.70 -3.84 0.63
N LEU A 72 -24.05 -4.64 1.49
CA LEU A 72 -24.67 -5.76 2.19
C LEU A 72 -25.85 -5.30 3.06
N ARG A 73 -25.69 -4.19 3.79
CA ARG A 73 -26.76 -3.66 4.65
C ARG A 73 -27.96 -3.15 3.86
N ILE A 74 -27.73 -2.56 2.68
CA ILE A 74 -28.80 -2.17 1.75
C ILE A 74 -29.53 -3.44 1.26
N SER A 75 -28.79 -4.44 0.78
CA SER A 75 -29.38 -5.70 0.28
C SER A 75 -30.25 -6.42 1.32
N VAL A 76 -29.80 -6.50 2.57
CA VAL A 76 -30.58 -7.11 3.67
C VAL A 76 -31.82 -6.29 4.03
N SER A 77 -31.78 -4.96 3.84
CA SER A 77 -32.92 -4.10 4.13
C SER A 77 -34.02 -4.24 3.07
N ASP A 78 -33.65 -4.33 1.80
CA ASP A 78 -34.59 -4.55 0.69
C ASP A 78 -35.34 -5.90 0.83
N GLU A 79 -34.63 -6.96 1.24
CA GLU A 79 -35.25 -8.27 1.52
C GLU A 79 -36.36 -8.18 2.57
N LYS A 80 -36.16 -7.40 3.64
CA LYS A 80 -37.16 -7.22 4.70
C LYS A 80 -38.39 -6.44 4.25
N VAL A 81 -38.27 -5.59 3.24
CA VAL A 81 -39.38 -4.79 2.69
C VAL A 81 -40.20 -5.63 1.70
N GLY A 82 -39.57 -6.52 0.94
CA GLY A 82 -40.22 -7.36 -0.07
C GLY A 82 -41.01 -8.57 0.46
N VAL A 83 -40.89 -8.90 1.76
CA VAL A 83 -41.58 -10.02 2.42
C VAL A 83 -42.92 -9.59 3.07
N ARG A 84 -43.40 -8.37 2.78
CA ARG A 84 -44.69 -7.86 3.27
C ARG A 84 -45.83 -8.07 2.28
#